data_AF-A0A9D9QBW2-F1
#
_entry.id   AF-A0A9D9QBW2-F1
#
_cell.length_a   1.000
_cell.length_b   1.000
_cell.length_c   1.000
_cell.angle_alpha   90.00
_cell.angle_beta   90.00
_cell.angle_gamma   90.00
#
_symmetry.space_group_name_H-M   'P 1'
#
loop_
_entity.id
_entity.type
_entity.pdbx_description
1 polymer ?
#
loop_
_entity_poly.entity_id
_entity_poly.type
_entity_poly.pdbx_seq_one_letter_code
_entity_poly.pdbx_strand_id
1 'polypeptide(L)'
;MKHRTIISRRAARGFTLVELLAAVSIAGVLSSIAWPSFEGSLQRARRADATLSMAQLQIVQERWYANRGRYGNLAELRLPERSSAGHYRLEVVAADEQAYVAHALASGAQARDAACRSLRLSVSGGVTTRESGADERFGNDAAANRRCWNL
;
A
#
# COMPACT_ATOMS: atom_id res chain seq x y z
N MET A 1 46.78 17.58 57.08
CA MET A 1 45.39 18.06 56.97
C MET A 1 44.71 17.31 55.83
N LYS A 2 43.70 16.47 56.10
CA LYS A 2 42.93 15.75 55.05
C LYS A 2 41.63 16.52 54.79
N HIS A 3 41.54 17.21 53.66
CA HIS A 3 40.30 17.84 53.22
C HIS A 3 39.29 16.76 52.82
N ARG A 4 38.18 16.69 53.56
CA ARG A 4 37.05 15.81 53.28
C ARG A 4 36.09 16.55 52.34
N THR A 5 36.18 16.28 51.05
CA THR A 5 35.23 16.80 50.06
C THR A 5 33.90 16.06 50.20
N ILE A 6 32.85 16.74 50.66
CA ILE A 6 31.50 16.18 50.79
C ILE A 6 30.81 16.27 49.42
N ILE A 7 30.72 15.15 48.71
CA ILE A 7 29.93 15.05 47.47
C ILE A 7 28.45 14.96 47.88
N SER A 8 27.75 16.10 47.80
CA SER A 8 26.29 16.14 47.92
C SER A 8 25.65 15.42 46.73
N ARG A 9 25.08 14.23 46.96
CA ARG A 9 24.21 13.56 45.99
C ARG A 9 22.87 14.29 45.99
N ARG A 10 22.57 15.07 44.94
CA ARG A 10 21.18 15.49 44.69
C ARG A 10 20.34 14.23 44.52
N ALA A 11 19.34 14.04 45.38
CA ALA A 11 18.33 13.02 45.16
C ALA A 11 17.57 13.35 43.87
N ALA A 12 17.60 12.45 42.89
CA ALA A 12 16.75 12.56 41.72
C ALA A 12 15.28 12.49 42.20
N ARG A 13 14.50 13.53 41.92
CA ARG A 13 13.06 13.51 42.17
C ARG A 13 12.42 12.54 41.19
N GLY A 14 11.66 11.57 41.71
CA GLY A 14 10.86 10.65 40.89
C GLY A 14 9.58 11.30 40.38
N PHE A 15 8.94 10.67 39.40
CA PHE A 15 7.63 11.07 38.89
C PHE A 15 6.52 10.65 39.86
N THR A 16 5.52 11.52 40.01
CA THR A 16 4.29 11.18 40.73
C THR A 16 3.36 10.34 39.86
N LEU A 17 2.48 9.59 40.51
CA LEU A 17 1.44 8.82 39.81
C LEU A 17 0.52 9.73 38.97
N VAL A 18 0.23 10.93 39.48
CA VAL A 18 -0.62 11.90 38.77
C VAL A 18 0.07 12.44 37.51
N GLU A 19 1.37 12.73 37.56
CA GLU A 19 2.14 13.15 36.37
C GLU A 19 2.15 12.07 35.29
N LEU A 20 2.31 10.81 35.70
CA LEU A 20 2.26 9.70 34.74
C LEU A 20 0.87 9.56 34.11
N LEU A 21 -0.20 9.65 34.90
CA LEU A 21 -1.57 9.61 34.39
C LEU A 21 -1.88 10.78 33.44
N ALA A 22 -1.38 11.98 33.74
CA ALA A 22 -1.50 13.13 32.85
C ALA A 22 -0.74 12.90 31.53
N ALA A 23 0.50 12.41 31.60
CA ALA A 23 1.30 12.12 30.40
C ALA A 23 0.66 11.05 29.51
N VAL A 24 0.19 9.94 30.09
CA VAL A 24 -0.45 8.84 29.35
C VAL A 24 -1.78 9.29 28.74
N SER A 25 -2.57 10.10 29.44
CA SER A 25 -3.84 10.59 28.91
C SER A 25 -3.63 11.50 27.68
N ILE A 26 -2.66 12.42 27.74
CA ILE A 26 -2.28 13.26 26.58
C ILE A 26 -1.77 12.40 25.42
N ALA A 27 -0.87 11.45 25.70
CA ALA A 27 -0.34 10.56 24.68
C ALA A 27 -1.44 9.71 24.00
N GLY A 28 -2.44 9.25 24.77
CA GLY A 28 -3.58 8.51 24.25
C GLY A 28 -4.43 9.33 23.27
N VAL A 29 -4.74 10.58 23.62
CA VAL A 29 -5.48 11.51 22.75
C VAL A 29 -4.71 11.76 21.45
N LEU A 30 -3.42 12.08 21.52
CA LEU A 30 -2.59 12.29 20.33
C LEU A 30 -2.51 11.04 19.44
N SER A 31 -2.35 9.86 20.05
CA SER A 31 -2.24 8.60 19.30
C SER A 31 -3.50 8.26 18.51
N SER A 32 -4.70 8.58 19.05
CA SER A 32 -5.98 8.34 18.38
C SER A 32 -6.14 9.08 17.05
N ILE A 33 -5.46 10.23 16.89
CA ILE A 33 -5.50 11.05 15.67
C ILE A 33 -4.32 10.68 14.76
N ALA A 34 -3.13 10.50 15.34
CA ALA A 34 -1.90 10.26 14.59
C ALA A 34 -1.89 8.89 13.91
N TRP A 35 -2.33 7.84 14.60
CA TRP A 35 -2.26 6.47 14.09
C TRP A 35 -3.04 6.23 12.79
N PRO A 36 -4.34 6.58 12.68
CA PRO A 36 -5.09 6.36 11.43
C PRO A 36 -4.54 7.18 10.25
N SER A 37 -4.04 8.39 10.51
CA SER A 37 -3.42 9.25 9.48
C SER A 37 -2.13 8.63 8.93
N PHE A 38 -1.30 8.09 9.82
CA PHE A 38 -0.07 7.40 9.44
C PHE A 38 -0.35 6.13 8.62
N GLU A 39 -1.29 5.29 9.09
CA GLU A 39 -1.70 4.08 8.37
C GLU A 39 -2.23 4.42 6.96
N GLY A 40 -3.07 5.44 6.82
CA GLY A 40 -3.57 5.89 5.51
C GLY A 40 -2.44 6.38 4.58
N SER A 41 -1.38 6.97 5.11
CA SER A 41 -0.21 7.38 4.34
C SER A 41 0.62 6.17 3.88
N LEU A 42 0.80 5.17 4.74
CA LEU A 42 1.43 3.90 4.35
C LEU A 42 0.60 3.18 3.28
N GLN A 43 -0.72 3.11 3.43
CA GLN A 43 -1.60 2.47 2.46
C GLN A 43 -1.48 3.15 1.09
N ARG A 44 -1.44 4.48 1.03
CA ARG A 44 -1.18 5.23 -0.23
C ARG A 44 0.16 4.88 -0.86
N ALA A 45 1.23 4.85 -0.07
CA ALA A 45 2.56 4.49 -0.58
C ALA A 45 2.60 3.05 -1.14
N ARG A 46 1.89 2.12 -0.49
CA ARG A 46 1.78 0.73 -0.95
C ARG A 46 0.89 0.59 -2.19
N ARG A 47 -0.15 1.42 -2.34
CA ARG A 47 -0.90 1.53 -3.61
C ARG A 47 -0.01 2.04 -4.74
N ALA A 48 0.89 2.97 -4.46
CA ALA A 48 1.87 3.43 -5.45
C ALA A 48 2.75 2.29 -5.98
N ASP A 49 3.23 1.41 -5.09
CA ASP A 49 3.99 0.20 -5.48
C ASP A 49 3.19 -0.72 -6.41
N ALA A 50 1.90 -0.95 -6.12
CA ALA A 50 1.01 -1.70 -7.01
C ALA A 50 0.85 -1.01 -8.38
N THR A 51 0.57 0.29 -8.39
CA THR A 51 0.37 1.06 -9.64
C THR A 51 1.63 1.07 -10.50
N LEU A 52 2.82 1.21 -9.90
CA LEU A 52 4.10 1.14 -10.61
C LEU A 52 4.33 -0.26 -11.20
N SER A 53 4.06 -1.30 -10.42
CA SER A 53 4.22 -2.69 -10.90
C SER A 53 3.23 -3.02 -12.02
N MET A 54 2.00 -2.51 -11.93
CA MET A 54 0.99 -2.62 -12.99
C MET A 54 1.40 -1.85 -14.25
N ALA A 55 1.97 -0.64 -14.12
CA ALA A 55 2.49 0.11 -15.27
C ALA A 55 3.64 -0.63 -15.97
N GLN A 56 4.54 -1.26 -15.21
CA GLN A 56 5.59 -2.12 -15.77
C GLN A 56 4.98 -3.32 -16.51
N LEU A 57 3.94 -3.95 -15.94
CA LEU A 57 3.20 -5.01 -16.61
C LEU A 57 2.62 -4.54 -17.95
N GLN A 58 2.00 -3.36 -18.00
CA GLN A 58 1.46 -2.80 -19.25
C GLN A 58 2.56 -2.65 -20.31
N ILE A 59 3.72 -2.08 -19.94
CA ILE A 59 4.85 -1.89 -20.88
C ILE A 59 5.31 -3.24 -21.46
N VAL A 60 5.42 -4.27 -20.60
CA VAL A 60 5.86 -5.61 -21.03
C VAL A 60 4.78 -6.29 -21.88
N GLN A 61 3.49 -6.09 -21.57
CA GLN A 61 2.37 -6.56 -22.40
C GLN A 61 2.42 -5.96 -23.81
N GLU A 62 2.59 -4.64 -23.94
CA GLU A 62 2.66 -4.00 -25.26
C GLU A 62 3.88 -4.48 -26.07
N ARG A 63 5.03 -4.64 -25.41
CA ARG A 63 6.21 -5.25 -26.06
C ARG A 63 5.95 -6.69 -26.49
N TRP A 64 5.27 -7.48 -25.67
CA TRP A 64 4.94 -8.86 -25.99
C TRP A 64 3.97 -8.95 -27.16
N TYR A 65 2.92 -8.13 -27.15
CA TYR A 65 1.94 -8.00 -28.22
C TYR A 65 2.60 -7.61 -29.55
N ALA A 66 3.48 -6.60 -29.54
CA ALA A 66 4.20 -6.17 -30.74
C ALA A 66 5.05 -7.28 -31.38
N ASN A 67 5.52 -8.26 -30.59
CA ASN A 67 6.33 -9.38 -31.10
C ASN A 67 5.51 -10.64 -31.43
N ARG A 68 4.33 -10.82 -30.82
CA ARG A 68 3.58 -12.09 -30.88
C ARG A 68 2.14 -11.96 -31.39
N GLY A 69 1.62 -10.76 -31.53
CA GLY A 69 0.23 -10.50 -31.94
C GLY A 69 -0.83 -10.90 -30.91
N ARG A 70 -0.44 -11.22 -29.67
CA ARG A 70 -1.35 -11.50 -28.55
C ARG A 70 -0.77 -11.05 -27.23
N TYR A 71 -1.62 -10.74 -26.26
CA TYR A 71 -1.22 -10.50 -24.88
C TYR A 71 -0.85 -11.82 -24.18
N GLY A 72 -0.06 -11.72 -23.11
CA GLY A 72 0.46 -12.87 -22.38
C GLY A 72 0.02 -12.93 -20.93
N ASN A 73 0.14 -14.11 -20.31
CA ASN A 73 0.04 -14.27 -18.86
C ASN A 73 1.37 -13.92 -18.16
N LEU A 74 1.37 -13.83 -16.82
CA LEU A 74 2.58 -13.42 -16.06
C LEU A 74 3.82 -14.28 -16.33
N ALA A 75 3.64 -15.59 -16.48
CA ALA A 75 4.75 -16.52 -16.72
C ALA A 75 5.38 -16.31 -18.10
N GLU A 76 4.55 -16.07 -19.12
CA GLU A 76 5.00 -15.73 -20.49
C GLU A 76 5.78 -14.41 -20.51
N LEU A 77 5.29 -13.41 -19.76
CA LEU A 77 5.91 -12.10 -19.63
C LEU A 77 7.16 -12.10 -18.72
N ARG A 78 7.41 -13.20 -18.01
CA ARG A 78 8.49 -13.34 -17.00
C ARG A 78 8.43 -12.25 -15.92
N LEU A 79 7.22 -11.92 -15.50
CA LEU A 79 6.98 -10.95 -14.43
C LEU A 79 6.70 -11.66 -13.11
N PRO A 80 7.09 -11.06 -11.96
CA PRO A 80 6.79 -11.62 -10.66
C PRO A 80 5.29 -11.55 -10.34
N GLU A 81 4.81 -12.51 -9.54
CA GLU A 81 3.42 -12.53 -9.02
C GLU A 81 3.18 -11.53 -7.89
N ARG A 82 4.18 -10.72 -7.52
CA ARG A 82 4.02 -9.70 -6.47
C ARG A 82 4.54 -8.36 -6.95
N SER A 83 3.95 -7.30 -6.41
CA SER A 83 4.48 -5.96 -6.55
C SER A 83 5.90 -5.87 -5.99
N SER A 84 6.66 -4.85 -6.40
CA SER A 84 8.08 -4.76 -6.07
C SER A 84 8.38 -4.76 -4.57
N ALA A 85 7.53 -4.13 -3.76
CA ALA A 85 7.62 -4.15 -2.30
C ALA A 85 6.77 -5.28 -1.64
N GLY A 86 6.13 -6.13 -2.44
CA GLY A 86 5.43 -7.34 -1.97
C GLY A 86 4.06 -7.11 -1.34
N HIS A 87 3.52 -5.89 -1.41
CA HIS A 87 2.24 -5.53 -0.78
C HIS A 87 1.02 -6.01 -1.57
N TYR A 88 1.15 -6.22 -2.87
CA TYR A 88 0.09 -6.73 -3.74
C TYR A 88 0.54 -8.02 -4.44
N ARG A 89 -0.39 -8.95 -4.62
CA ARG A 89 -0.27 -10.08 -5.55
C ARG A 89 -0.78 -9.62 -6.91
N LEU A 90 0.01 -9.84 -7.95
CA LEU A 90 -0.32 -9.50 -9.33
C LEU A 90 -0.79 -10.76 -10.05
N GLU A 91 -1.76 -10.60 -10.94
CA GLU A 91 -2.23 -11.67 -11.82
C GLU A 91 -2.73 -11.08 -13.14
N VAL A 92 -2.61 -11.86 -14.22
CA VAL A 92 -3.30 -11.60 -15.49
C VAL A 92 -4.37 -12.67 -15.63
N VAL A 93 -5.63 -12.28 -15.43
CA VAL A 93 -6.76 -13.23 -15.36
C VAL A 93 -7.35 -13.55 -16.73
N ALA A 94 -7.14 -12.67 -17.72
CA ALA A 94 -7.52 -12.88 -19.10
C ALA A 94 -6.50 -12.18 -20.00
N ALA A 95 -6.12 -12.83 -21.10
CA ALA A 95 -5.25 -12.27 -22.13
C ALA A 95 -5.47 -13.01 -23.45
N ASP A 96 -5.70 -12.26 -24.53
CA ASP A 96 -5.91 -12.76 -25.89
C ASP A 96 -5.31 -11.81 -26.94
N GLU A 97 -5.71 -11.92 -28.21
CA GLU A 97 -5.24 -11.08 -29.31
C GLU A 97 -5.75 -9.62 -29.26
N GLN A 98 -6.73 -9.29 -28.42
CA GLN A 98 -7.41 -7.99 -28.45
C GLN A 98 -7.42 -7.28 -27.09
N ALA A 99 -7.35 -8.05 -26.01
CA ALA A 99 -7.50 -7.54 -24.66
C ALA A 99 -6.68 -8.32 -23.62
N TYR A 100 -6.46 -7.67 -22.48
CA TYR A 100 -6.08 -8.34 -21.25
C TYR A 100 -6.69 -7.68 -20.03
N VAL A 101 -6.81 -8.45 -18.96
CA VAL A 101 -7.25 -8.01 -17.64
C VAL A 101 -6.22 -8.44 -16.61
N ALA A 102 -5.68 -7.47 -15.87
CA ALA A 102 -4.74 -7.69 -14.79
C ALA A 102 -5.32 -7.22 -13.45
N HIS A 103 -5.08 -7.97 -12.39
CA HIS A 103 -5.43 -7.57 -11.03
C HIS A 103 -4.17 -7.36 -10.18
N ALA A 104 -4.27 -6.42 -9.25
CA ALA A 104 -3.40 -6.29 -8.10
C ALA A 104 -4.25 -6.43 -6.83
N LEU A 105 -3.97 -7.47 -6.04
CA LEU A 105 -4.74 -7.86 -4.86
C LEU A 105 -3.91 -7.66 -3.60
N ALA A 106 -4.39 -6.79 -2.71
CA ALA A 106 -3.67 -6.42 -1.50
C ALA A 106 -3.43 -7.64 -0.60
N SER A 107 -2.24 -7.68 0.01
CA SER A 107 -1.82 -8.75 0.90
C SER A 107 -1.18 -8.18 2.18
N GLY A 108 -1.11 -9.01 3.22
CA GLY A 108 -0.57 -8.59 4.53
C GLY A 108 -1.30 -7.37 5.11
N ALA A 109 -0.54 -6.40 5.63
CA ALA A 109 -1.10 -5.19 6.23
C ALA A 109 -1.93 -4.36 5.23
N GLN A 110 -1.64 -4.42 3.94
CA GLN A 110 -2.37 -3.67 2.91
C GLN A 110 -3.81 -4.16 2.74
N ALA A 111 -4.13 -5.39 3.14
CA ALA A 111 -5.51 -5.90 3.09
C ALA A 111 -6.50 -5.11 3.98
N ARG A 112 -5.97 -4.28 4.91
CA ARG A 112 -6.75 -3.35 5.74
C ARG A 112 -7.22 -2.10 4.98
N ASP A 113 -6.64 -1.81 3.81
CA ASP A 113 -7.12 -0.79 2.89
C ASP A 113 -8.39 -1.27 2.18
N ALA A 114 -9.47 -1.39 2.96
CA ALA A 114 -10.64 -2.18 2.58
C ALA A 114 -11.32 -1.67 1.31
N ALA A 115 -11.30 -0.36 1.04
CA ALA A 115 -11.91 0.20 -0.17
C ALA A 115 -11.05 -0.04 -1.43
N CYS A 116 -9.73 -0.17 -1.28
CA CYS A 116 -8.77 -0.30 -2.38
C CYS A 116 -8.01 -1.63 -2.34
N ARG A 117 -8.66 -2.66 -1.80
CA ARG A 117 -8.06 -3.98 -1.59
C ARG A 117 -7.77 -4.66 -2.93
N SER A 118 -8.65 -4.49 -3.91
CA SER A 118 -8.48 -4.99 -5.27
C SER A 118 -8.35 -3.82 -6.24
N LEU A 119 -7.40 -3.93 -7.15
CA LEU A 119 -7.20 -2.99 -8.26
C LEU A 119 -7.23 -3.79 -9.56
N ARG A 120 -8.03 -3.38 -10.53
CA ARG A 120 -8.11 -3.98 -11.86
C ARG A 120 -7.69 -2.99 -12.93
N LEU A 121 -6.83 -3.47 -13.82
CA LEU A 121 -6.46 -2.78 -15.04
C LEU A 121 -6.85 -3.66 -16.22
N SER A 122 -7.65 -3.11 -17.13
CA SER A 122 -8.03 -3.79 -18.35
C SER A 122 -7.60 -2.96 -19.54
N VAL A 123 -7.10 -3.62 -20.57
CA VAL A 123 -6.83 -3.00 -21.87
C VAL A 123 -7.63 -3.77 -22.91
N SER A 124 -8.41 -3.04 -23.71
CA SER A 124 -9.19 -3.61 -24.82
C SER A 124 -9.21 -2.62 -25.97
N GLY A 125 -8.73 -3.02 -27.14
CA GLY A 125 -8.68 -2.14 -28.31
C GLY A 125 -7.89 -0.84 -28.06
N GLY A 126 -6.81 -0.92 -27.27
CA GLY A 126 -5.97 0.24 -26.90
C GLY A 126 -6.56 1.15 -25.81
N VAL A 127 -7.80 0.93 -25.37
CA VAL A 127 -8.41 1.67 -24.27
C VAL A 127 -8.01 1.02 -22.95
N THR A 128 -7.41 1.80 -22.05
CA THR A 128 -7.10 1.36 -20.67
C THR A 128 -8.22 1.78 -19.73
N THR A 129 -8.80 0.83 -19.00
CA THR A 129 -9.73 1.09 -17.89
C THR A 129 -9.12 0.67 -16.56
N ARG A 130 -9.42 1.44 -15.51
CA ARG A 130 -8.93 1.24 -14.14
C ARG A 130 -10.08 1.23 -13.17
N GLU A 131 -10.16 0.17 -12.39
CA GLU A 131 -11.24 -0.07 -11.45
C GLU A 131 -10.67 -0.58 -10.12
N SER A 132 -11.43 -0.42 -9.05
CA SER A 132 -11.04 -0.87 -7.72
C SER A 132 -12.24 -1.38 -6.94
N GLY A 133 -11.98 -2.07 -5.84
CA GLY A 133 -13.02 -2.53 -4.95
C GLY A 133 -12.48 -3.12 -3.65
N ALA A 134 -13.43 -3.57 -2.83
CA ALA A 134 -13.14 -4.29 -1.59
C ALA A 134 -12.83 -5.77 -1.80
N ASP A 135 -13.20 -6.29 -2.97
CA ASP A 135 -13.04 -7.67 -3.41
C ASP A 135 -12.86 -7.74 -4.93
N GLU A 136 -12.66 -8.94 -5.46
CA GLU A 136 -12.47 -9.20 -6.90
C GLU A 136 -13.75 -9.05 -7.74
N ARG A 137 -14.88 -8.64 -7.15
CA ARG A 137 -16.06 -8.24 -7.94
C ARG A 137 -15.90 -6.82 -8.48
N PHE A 138 -15.04 -6.03 -7.84
CA PHE A 138 -14.86 -4.60 -8.11
C PHE A 138 -16.20 -3.86 -7.97
N GLY A 139 -16.23 -2.54 -8.19
CA GLY A 139 -17.49 -1.77 -8.16
C GLY A 139 -17.48 -0.53 -7.29
N ASN A 140 -16.29 -0.03 -6.94
CA ASN A 140 -16.18 1.32 -6.42
C ASN A 140 -16.78 2.34 -7.39
N ASP A 141 -17.49 3.34 -6.85
CA ASP A 141 -17.92 4.49 -7.62
C ASP A 141 -16.72 5.28 -8.18
N ALA A 142 -16.99 6.23 -9.07
CA ALA A 142 -15.95 7.02 -9.71
C ALA A 142 -15.07 7.81 -8.71
N ALA A 143 -15.63 8.26 -7.57
CA ALA A 143 -14.88 8.99 -6.57
C ALA A 143 -13.96 8.08 -5.76
N ALA A 144 -14.43 6.90 -5.36
CA ALA A 144 -13.66 5.86 -4.70
C ALA A 144 -12.55 5.32 -5.61
N ASN A 145 -12.86 5.04 -6.89
CA ASN A 145 -11.86 4.65 -7.88
C ASN A 145 -10.75 5.69 -8.00
N ARG A 146 -11.09 6.98 -8.11
CA ARG A 146 -10.08 8.04 -8.14
C ARG A 146 -9.21 8.05 -6.89
N ARG A 147 -9.75 7.81 -5.69
CA ARG A 147 -8.94 7.75 -4.44
C ARG A 147 -8.00 6.54 -4.38
N CYS A 148 -8.39 5.42 -4.98
CA CYS A 148 -7.57 4.21 -5.02
C CYS A 148 -6.44 4.31 -6.05
N TRP A 149 -6.72 4.92 -7.21
CA TRP A 149 -5.78 5.02 -8.32
C TRP A 149 -4.97 6.32 -8.38
N ASN A 150 -5.44 7.40 -7.76
CA ASN A 150 -4.66 8.63 -7.60
C ASN A 150 -3.82 8.55 -6.32
N LEU A 151 -2.55 8.91 -6.45
CA LEU A 151 -1.56 8.94 -5.39
C LEU A 151 -1.48 10.33 -4.76
#